data_AF-A0A3A6QJW3-F1
#
_entry.id   AF-A0A3A6QJW3-F1
#
_cell.length_a   1.000
_cell.length_b   1.000
_cell.length_c   1.000
_cell.angle_alpha   90.00
_cell.angle_beta   90.00
_cell.angle_gamma   90.00
#
_symmetry.space_group_name_H-M   'P 1'
#
loop_
_entity.id
_entity.type
_entity.pdbx_description
1 polymer ?
#
loop_
_entity_poly.entity_id
_entity_poly.type
_entity_poly.pdbx_seq_one_letter_code
_entity_poly.pdbx_strand_id
1 'polypeptide(L)'
;MITINEAERQVICVSHIEDNSTVKTQLTASERTCMFIQSFLAQGAQRSHTNIDLAELEQELLLALHSGVRPFDIPEFIGADVETVEDAFDRLVAQGIVDRVRVRQEIELNATGRNIVADVFSE
;
A
#
# COMPACT_ATOMS: atom_id res chain seq x y z
N MET A 1 12.55 3.98 -9.74
CA MET A 1 13.81 4.45 -10.35
C MET A 1 14.70 5.01 -9.26
N ILE A 2 16.01 4.80 -9.31
CA ILE A 2 16.96 5.49 -8.41
C ILE A 2 18.04 6.17 -9.24
N THR A 3 18.50 7.32 -8.75
CA THR A 3 19.60 8.07 -9.38
C THR A 3 20.92 7.58 -8.82
N ILE A 4 21.75 6.98 -9.67
CA ILE A 4 23.14 6.60 -9.33
C ILE A 4 24.06 7.26 -10.35
N ASN A 5 25.01 8.06 -9.88
CA ASN A 5 25.94 8.82 -10.72
C ASN A 5 25.22 9.65 -11.80
N GLU A 6 24.21 10.42 -11.39
CA GLU A 6 23.43 11.34 -12.25
C GLU A 6 22.64 10.66 -13.39
N ALA A 7 22.59 9.33 -13.42
CA ALA A 7 21.79 8.56 -14.36
C ALA A 7 20.64 7.85 -13.65
N GLU A 8 19.43 7.95 -14.21
CA GLU A 8 18.31 7.15 -13.78
C GLU A 8 18.55 5.68 -14.14
N ARG A 9 18.46 4.80 -13.14
CA ARG A 9 18.63 3.37 -13.29
C ARG A 9 17.35 2.64 -12.91
N GLN A 10 17.01 1.63 -13.70
CA GLN A 10 15.95 0.70 -13.36
C GLN A 10 16.36 -0.09 -12.11
N VAL A 11 15.42 -0.21 -11.17
CA VAL A 11 15.62 -0.94 -9.92
C VAL A 11 14.62 -2.06 -9.87
N ILE A 12 15.11 -3.25 -9.55
CA ILE A 12 14.27 -4.39 -9.22
C ILE A 12 14.22 -4.45 -7.69
N CYS A 13 13.02 -4.26 -7.14
CA CYS A 13 12.77 -4.43 -5.71
C CYS A 13 12.24 -5.84 -5.49
N VAL A 14 12.95 -6.64 -4.71
CA VAL A 14 12.50 -7.95 -4.25
C VAL A 14 12.31 -7.89 -2.75
N SER A 15 11.11 -8.21 -2.29
CA SER A 15 10.80 -8.37 -0.87
C SER A 15 10.73 -9.86 -0.53
N HIS A 16 11.38 -10.23 0.56
CA HIS A 16 11.30 -11.56 1.13
C HIS A 16 11.05 -11.47 2.64
N ILE A 17 10.26 -12.39 3.17
CA ILE A 17 9.98 -12.51 4.59
C ILE A 17 10.81 -13.66 5.14
N GLU A 18 11.71 -13.35 6.07
CA GLU A 18 12.53 -14.33 6.78
C GLU A 18 12.39 -14.07 8.29
N ASP A 19 11.95 -15.09 9.04
CA ASP A 19 11.85 -15.06 10.51
C ASP A 19 11.22 -13.78 11.09
N ASN A 20 10.06 -13.39 10.55
CA ASN A 20 9.30 -12.22 10.97
C ASN A 20 9.94 -10.85 10.65
N SER A 21 10.99 -10.85 9.81
CA SER A 21 11.66 -9.66 9.30
C SER A 21 11.49 -9.56 7.77
N THR A 22 11.21 -8.36 7.29
CA THR A 22 11.14 -8.10 5.84
C THR A 22 12.48 -7.64 5.34
N VAL A 23 13.10 -8.45 4.49
CA VAL A 23 14.31 -8.09 3.79
C VAL A 23 13.93 -7.55 2.42
N LYS A 24 14.26 -6.28 2.18
CA LYS A 24 14.14 -5.65 0.86
C LYS A 24 15.50 -5.67 0.17
N THR A 25 15.61 -6.43 -0.91
CA THR A 25 16.79 -6.42 -1.77
C THR A 25 16.52 -5.54 -2.98
N GLN A 26 17.35 -4.52 -3.15
CA GLN A 26 17.32 -3.63 -4.32
C GLN A 26 18.45 -4.03 -5.26
N LEU A 27 18.10 -4.39 -6.50
CA LEU A 27 19.05 -4.78 -7.53
C LEU A 27 19.06 -3.74 -8.64
N THR A 28 20.26 -3.31 -9.01
CA THR A 28 20.49 -2.44 -10.17
C THR A 28 21.58 -3.06 -11.04
N ALA A 29 21.32 -3.13 -12.34
CA ALA A 29 22.25 -3.66 -13.33
C ALA A 29 22.12 -2.90 -14.68
N SER A 30 22.74 -3.43 -15.73
CA SER A 30 22.46 -2.98 -17.10
C SER A 30 21.01 -3.30 -17.49
N GLU A 31 20.41 -2.54 -18.42
CA GLU A 31 19.03 -2.74 -18.86
C GLU A 31 18.75 -4.18 -19.32
N ARG A 32 19.66 -4.77 -20.10
CA ARG A 32 19.56 -6.17 -20.56
C ARG A 32 19.61 -7.16 -19.40
N THR A 33 20.43 -6.88 -18.39
CA THR A 33 20.52 -7.72 -17.19
C THR A 33 19.27 -7.59 -16.33
N CYS A 34 18.71 -6.38 -16.18
CA CYS A 34 17.47 -6.15 -15.43
C CYS A 34 16.29 -6.92 -16.05
N MET A 35 16.11 -6.87 -17.38
CA MET A 35 15.08 -7.65 -18.06
C MET A 35 15.21 -9.16 -17.83
N PHE A 36 16.45 -9.68 -17.86
CA PHE A 36 16.70 -11.10 -17.59
C PHE A 36 16.35 -11.46 -16.14
N ILE A 37 16.81 -10.68 -15.16
CA ILE A 37 16.54 -10.91 -13.73
C ILE A 37 15.04 -10.87 -13.47
N GLN A 38 14.31 -9.90 -14.01
CA GLN A 38 12.86 -9.82 -13.89
C GLN A 38 12.17 -11.07 -14.43
N SER A 39 12.53 -11.51 -15.64
CA SER A 39 11.96 -12.72 -16.23
C SER A 39 12.26 -13.97 -15.41
N PHE A 40 13.48 -14.08 -14.88
CA PHE A 40 13.89 -15.20 -14.04
C PHE A 40 13.13 -15.22 -12.70
N LEU A 41 13.02 -14.07 -12.03
CA LEU A 41 12.28 -13.93 -10.78
C LEU A 41 10.79 -14.23 -10.96
N ALA A 42 10.18 -13.74 -12.05
CA ALA A 42 8.79 -14.04 -12.39
C ALA A 42 8.56 -15.55 -12.59
N GLN A 43 9.46 -16.24 -13.29
CA GLN A 43 9.38 -17.70 -13.45
C GLN A 43 9.59 -18.46 -12.14
N GLY A 44 10.44 -17.94 -11.24
CA GLY A 44 10.66 -18.49 -9.91
C GLY A 44 9.44 -18.36 -9.00
N ALA A 45 8.78 -17.19 -9.02
CA ALA A 45 7.57 -16.93 -8.26
C ALA A 45 6.42 -17.87 -8.66
N GLN A 46 6.32 -18.24 -9.94
CA GLN A 46 5.35 -19.22 -10.43
C GLN A 46 5.47 -20.62 -9.81
N ARG A 47 6.62 -20.96 -9.17
CA ARG A 47 6.87 -22.29 -8.58
C ARG A 47 6.68 -22.33 -7.06
N SER A 48 6.67 -21.20 -6.38
CA SER A 48 6.37 -21.10 -4.94
C SER A 48 4.87 -20.87 -4.75
N HIS A 49 4.19 -21.79 -4.05
CA HIS A 49 2.77 -21.70 -3.71
C HIS A 49 2.45 -20.49 -2.80
N THR A 50 2.35 -19.28 -3.37
CA THR A 50 1.66 -18.09 -2.85
C THR A 50 1.45 -17.10 -4.00
N ASN A 51 0.91 -17.56 -5.13
CA ASN A 51 0.59 -16.66 -6.26
C ASN A 51 -0.71 -15.90 -5.93
N ILE A 52 -0.67 -15.04 -4.91
CA ILE A 52 -1.71 -14.04 -4.69
C ILE A 52 -1.41 -12.94 -5.71
N ASP A 53 -2.25 -12.85 -6.73
CA ASP A 53 -2.15 -11.81 -7.75
C ASP A 53 -2.65 -10.50 -7.15
N LEU A 54 -1.73 -9.75 -6.54
CA LEU A 54 -2.00 -8.47 -5.91
C LEU A 54 -1.84 -7.34 -6.93
N ALA A 55 -2.81 -6.43 -6.97
CA ALA A 55 -2.66 -5.20 -7.72
C ALA A 55 -1.49 -4.35 -7.15
N GLU A 56 -0.87 -3.51 -7.99
CA GLU A 56 0.26 -2.65 -7.59
C GLU A 56 -0.07 -1.83 -6.33
N LEU A 57 -1.26 -1.23 -6.30
CA LEU A 57 -1.78 -0.48 -5.15
C LEU A 57 -1.86 -1.33 -3.87
N GLU A 58 -2.29 -2.60 -3.97
CA GLU A 58 -2.43 -3.50 -2.82
C GLU A 58 -1.06 -3.87 -2.26
N GLN A 59 -0.04 -4.01 -3.10
CA GLN A 59 1.34 -4.23 -2.67
C GLN A 59 1.88 -3.01 -1.90
N GLU A 60 1.63 -1.80 -2.38
CA GLU A 60 2.02 -0.56 -1.70
C GLU A 60 1.32 -0.39 -0.35
N LEU A 61 0.02 -0.71 -0.29
CA LEU A 61 -0.77 -0.71 0.94
C LEU A 61 -0.20 -1.65 2.00
N LEU A 62 0.10 -2.89 1.62
CA LEU A 62 0.69 -3.87 2.53
C LEU A 62 2.07 -3.44 3.02
N LEU A 63 2.87 -2.79 2.17
CA LEU A 63 4.17 -2.24 2.57
C LEU A 63 4.03 -1.07 3.54
N ALA A 64 3.08 -0.16 3.30
CA ALA A 64 2.80 0.96 4.18
C ALA A 64 2.33 0.47 5.56
N LEU A 65 1.42 -0.50 5.62
CA LEU A 65 1.02 -1.15 6.87
C LEU A 65 2.20 -1.83 7.57
N HIS A 66 3.03 -2.57 6.83
CA HIS A 66 4.18 -3.28 7.40
C HIS A 66 5.22 -2.32 7.99
N SER A 67 5.44 -1.17 7.35
CA SER A 67 6.35 -0.12 7.84
C SER A 67 5.78 0.71 9.02
N GLY A 68 4.53 0.45 9.42
CA GLY A 68 3.89 1.11 10.56
C GLY A 68 3.18 2.42 10.20
N VAL A 69 2.99 2.73 8.92
CA VAL A 69 2.16 3.87 8.50
C VAL A 69 0.73 3.61 8.96
N ARG A 70 0.12 4.61 9.62
CA ARG A 70 -1.25 4.47 10.10
C ARG A 70 -2.19 4.42 8.90
N PRO A 71 -3.23 3.56 8.88
CA PRO A 71 -4.14 3.43 7.73
C PRO A 71 -4.71 4.74 7.19
N PHE A 72 -4.98 5.69 8.09
CA PHE A 72 -5.50 7.01 7.75
C PHE A 72 -4.50 7.92 7.02
N ASP A 73 -3.20 7.73 7.24
CA ASP A 73 -2.15 8.51 6.58
C ASP A 73 -1.69 7.85 5.26
N ILE A 74 -2.10 6.60 5.00
CA ILE A 74 -1.65 5.84 3.82
C ILE A 74 -2.05 6.50 2.49
N PRO A 75 -3.28 7.04 2.31
CA PRO A 75 -3.64 7.71 1.05
C PRO A 75 -2.66 8.84 0.68
N GLU A 76 -2.30 9.68 1.65
CA GLU A 76 -1.30 10.74 1.46
C GLU A 76 0.09 10.16 1.17
N PHE A 77 0.48 9.09 1.87
CA PHE A 77 1.78 8.45 1.73
C PHE A 77 2.00 7.85 0.33
N ILE A 78 0.99 7.21 -0.25
CA ILE A 78 1.08 6.58 -1.59
C ILE A 78 0.59 7.50 -2.71
N GLY A 79 0.03 8.66 -2.39
CA GLY A 79 -0.50 9.60 -3.36
C GLY A 79 -1.78 9.13 -4.07
N ALA A 80 -2.61 8.36 -3.36
CA ALA A 80 -3.91 7.88 -3.85
C ALA A 80 -5.07 8.56 -3.11
N ASP A 81 -6.25 8.57 -3.74
CA ASP A 81 -7.45 9.05 -3.08
C ASP A 81 -7.92 8.07 -1.98
N VAL A 82 -8.64 8.61 -1.00
CA VAL A 82 -9.10 7.85 0.18
C VAL A 82 -10.03 6.71 -0.24
N GLU A 83 -10.95 6.95 -1.18
CA GLU A 83 -11.94 5.97 -1.61
C GLU A 83 -11.27 4.75 -2.28
N THR A 84 -10.33 4.98 -3.19
CA THR A 84 -9.52 3.94 -3.84
C THR A 84 -8.72 3.11 -2.82
N VAL A 85 -8.18 3.74 -1.79
CA VAL A 85 -7.46 3.06 -0.70
C VAL A 85 -8.41 2.23 0.17
N GLU A 86 -9.57 2.78 0.53
CA GLU A 86 -10.58 2.06 1.31
C GLU A 86 -11.12 0.83 0.56
N ASP A 87 -11.40 0.98 -0.75
CA ASP A 87 -11.80 -0.12 -1.62
C ASP A 87 -10.74 -1.23 -1.69
N ALA A 88 -9.46 -0.85 -1.75
CA ALA A 88 -8.36 -1.79 -1.74
C ALA A 88 -8.22 -2.52 -0.40
N PHE A 89 -8.42 -1.83 0.73
CA PHE A 89 -8.50 -2.51 2.03
C PHE A 89 -9.67 -3.48 2.09
N ASP A 90 -10.82 -3.12 1.55
CA ASP A 90 -11.98 -4.02 1.49
C ASP A 90 -11.71 -5.28 0.68
N ARG A 91 -11.02 -5.15 -0.47
CA ARG A 91 -10.56 -6.32 -1.25
C ARG A 91 -9.58 -7.19 -0.47
N LEU A 92 -8.58 -6.59 0.19
CA LEU A 92 -7.59 -7.32 0.99
C LEU A 92 -8.24 -8.07 2.17
N VAL A 93 -9.24 -7.47 2.82
CA VAL A 93 -10.03 -8.13 3.87
C VAL A 93 -10.86 -9.27 3.29
N ALA A 94 -11.53 -9.06 2.16
CA ALA A 94 -12.33 -10.10 1.50
C ALA A 94 -11.49 -11.30 1.05
N GLN A 95 -10.23 -11.08 0.68
CA GLN A 95 -9.26 -12.11 0.34
C GLN A 95 -8.64 -12.80 1.58
N GLY A 96 -8.91 -12.30 2.80
CA GLY A 96 -8.35 -12.85 4.04
C GLY A 96 -6.87 -12.53 4.24
N ILE A 97 -6.36 -11.47 3.61
CA ILE A 97 -4.95 -11.07 3.70
C ILE A 97 -4.72 -10.17 4.91
N VAL A 98 -5.71 -9.36 5.28
CA VAL A 98 -5.66 -8.48 6.45
C VAL A 98 -6.96 -8.55 7.24
N ASP A 99 -6.86 -8.30 8.55
CA ASP A 99 -8.02 -8.27 9.44
C ASP A 99 -8.48 -6.84 9.72
N ARG A 100 -9.80 -6.61 9.66
CA ARG A 100 -10.39 -5.33 10.07
C ARG A 100 -10.52 -5.26 11.58
N VAL A 101 -9.64 -4.47 12.21
CA VAL A 101 -9.63 -4.27 13.67
C VAL A 101 -10.71 -3.28 14.13
N ARG A 102 -10.89 -2.17 13.40
CA ARG A 102 -11.89 -1.13 13.69
C ARG A 102 -12.19 -0.30 12.44
N VAL A 103 -13.35 0.36 12.44
CA VAL A 103 -13.72 1.36 11.43
C VAL A 103 -13.81 2.72 12.11
N ARG A 104 -13.18 3.74 11.54
CA ARG A 104 -13.30 5.14 11.98
C ARG A 104 -14.06 5.90 10.91
N GLN A 105 -15.08 6.65 11.31
CA GLN A 105 -15.85 7.51 10.41
C GLN A 105 -15.51 8.98 10.68
N GLU A 106 -15.38 9.75 9.61
CA GLU A 106 -15.34 11.21 9.66
C GLU A 106 -16.76 11.76 9.52
N ILE A 107 -17.17 12.62 10.46
CA ILE A 107 -18.54 13.17 10.52
C ILE A 107 -18.43 14.67 10.78
N GLU A 108 -19.18 15.45 10.00
CA GLU A 108 -19.28 16.91 10.18
C GLU A 108 -20.74 17.35 10.34
N LEU A 109 -20.96 18.43 11.09
CA LEU A 109 -22.28 19.04 11.22
C LEU A 109 -22.69 19.72 9.91
N ASN A 110 -23.79 19.27 9.34
CA ASN A 110 -24.45 19.98 8.24
C ASN A 110 -25.15 21.26 8.73
N ALA A 111 -25.69 22.05 7.79
CA ALA A 111 -26.35 23.32 8.10
C ALA A 111 -27.49 23.16 9.13
N THR A 112 -28.29 22.11 8.99
CA THR A 112 -29.39 21.80 9.92
C THR A 112 -28.87 21.49 11.32
N GLY A 113 -27.83 20.66 11.42
CA GLY A 113 -27.20 20.33 12.70
C GLY A 113 -26.62 21.55 13.40
N ARG A 114 -26.01 22.47 12.65
CA ARG A 114 -25.51 23.74 13.20
C ARG A 114 -26.62 24.63 13.75
N ASN A 115 -27.77 24.69 13.09
CA ASN A 115 -28.91 25.47 13.56
C ASN A 115 -29.49 24.91 14.87
N ILE A 116 -29.62 23.58 14.97
CA ILE A 116 -30.09 22.92 16.21
C ILE A 116 -29.14 23.22 17.37
N VAL A 117 -27.83 23.16 17.13
CA VAL A 117 -26.82 23.54 18.14
C VAL A 117 -27.00 25.01 18.54
N ALA A 118 -27.18 25.92 17.59
CA ALA A 118 -27.41 27.33 17.90
C ALA A 118 -28.66 27.55 18.78
N ASP A 119 -29.77 26.88 18.47
CA ASP A 119 -31.01 26.98 19.26
C ASP A 119 -30.83 26.43 20.68
N VAL A 120 -30.17 25.28 20.83
CA VAL A 120 -29.97 24.60 22.14
C VAL A 120 -29.04 25.39 23.07
N PHE A 121 -28.06 26.11 22.54
CA PHE A 121 -27.08 26.88 23.33
C PHE A 121 -27.42 28.38 23.45
N SER A 122 -28.54 28.85 22.89
CA SER A 122 -28.99 30.25 22.98
C SER A 122 -30.08 30.49 24.03
N GLU A 123 -30.40 29.49 24.86
CA GLU A 123 -31.35 29.55 25.99
C GLU A 123 -30.62 29.44 27.34
#